data_AF-A0A382IJP2-F1
#
_entry.id   AF-A0A382IJP2-F1
#
_cell.length_a   1.000
_cell.length_b   1.000
_cell.length_c   1.000
_cell.angle_alpha   90.00
_cell.angle_beta   90.00
_cell.angle_gamma   90.00
#
_symmetry.space_group_name_H-M   'P 1'
#
loop_
_entity.id
_entity.type
_entity.pdbx_description
1 polymer ?
#
loop_
_entity_poly.entity_id
_entity_poly.type
_entity_poly.pdbx_seq_one_letter_code
_entity_poly.pdbx_strand_id
1 'polypeptide(L)'
;MENTMANRNNTLLLLGLSLVLTCLLAACTSREPEDRTFNLEVQDGILVRGNPPLQVNQGDGVTIVVDANEHISFHLHGYDLEQEAGPGKPAKLVFLANATGSFPFTIHVSKSSGTHEHTDPVSGCQGILPNDAPTPEIVLMTGMGHDTGEVKVSVELQNFSLMSDASGSKDVAGGHWHLFIDGKLVGMYATPETTITVEKAGHHQFMATLSDNAHCEYGISANVTVHVEEGARGEEEAHHKDDGGEIELGRLDVMP
;
A
#
# COMPACT_ATOMS: atom_id res chain seq x y z
N MET A 1 -47.82 49.88 70.54
CA MET A 1 -47.29 48.51 70.58
C MET A 1 -47.43 47.99 69.16
N GLU A 2 -46.51 48.44 68.29
CA GLU A 2 -45.35 47.66 67.79
C GLU A 2 -45.82 46.60 66.79
N ASN A 3 -45.70 46.88 65.48
CA ASN A 3 -44.57 46.53 64.59
C ASN A 3 -44.63 45.04 64.20
N THR A 4 -44.54 44.57 62.95
CA THR A 4 -44.09 45.15 61.68
C THR A 4 -44.51 44.21 60.54
N MET A 5 -44.78 44.81 59.39
CA MET A 5 -45.06 44.19 58.09
C MET A 5 -43.93 43.30 57.55
N ALA A 6 -44.36 42.25 56.84
CA ALA A 6 -43.78 41.69 55.61
C ALA A 6 -42.34 41.10 55.64
N ASN A 7 -42.19 39.86 55.17
CA ASN A 7 -41.71 39.66 53.80
C ASN A 7 -42.00 38.23 53.32
N ARG A 8 -42.75 38.13 52.22
CA ARG A 8 -42.93 36.94 51.40
C ARG A 8 -41.70 36.81 50.50
N ASN A 9 -41.39 35.59 50.08
CA ASN A 9 -40.46 35.27 48.99
C ASN A 9 -38.97 35.21 49.40
N ASN A 10 -38.49 34.02 49.74
CA ASN A 10 -37.09 33.64 49.50
C ASN A 10 -36.84 32.12 49.50
N THR A 11 -37.83 31.32 49.92
CA THR A 11 -37.68 29.86 50.00
C THR A 11 -37.80 29.14 48.65
N LEU A 12 -38.14 29.85 47.56
CA LEU A 12 -38.17 29.30 46.20
C LEU A 12 -36.89 29.59 45.39
N LEU A 13 -36.00 30.47 45.86
CA LEU A 13 -34.76 30.77 45.14
C LEU A 13 -33.60 29.81 45.48
N LEU A 14 -33.67 29.07 46.59
CA LEU A 14 -32.60 28.17 47.01
C LEU A 14 -32.72 26.74 46.47
N LEU A 15 -33.92 26.32 46.01
CA LEU A 15 -34.12 25.05 45.31
C LEU A 15 -33.83 25.12 43.80
N GLY A 16 -33.87 26.32 43.20
CA GLY A 16 -33.45 26.54 41.82
C GLY A 16 -31.94 26.61 41.63
N LEU A 17 -31.21 27.13 42.61
CA LEU A 17 -29.74 27.27 42.53
C LEU A 17 -28.99 25.96 42.85
N SER A 18 -29.61 25.05 43.61
CA SER A 18 -29.05 23.71 43.88
C SER A 18 -29.20 22.74 42.70
N LEU A 19 -30.17 22.95 41.80
CA LEU A 19 -30.40 22.07 40.65
C LEU A 19 -29.62 22.52 39.40
N VAL A 20 -29.17 23.78 39.35
CA VAL A 20 -28.33 24.31 38.26
C VAL A 20 -26.85 23.96 38.48
N LEU A 21 -26.41 23.75 39.73
CA LEU A 21 -25.03 23.39 40.04
C LEU A 21 -24.70 21.90 39.80
N THR A 22 -25.71 21.04 39.64
CA THR A 22 -25.51 19.60 39.33
C THR A 22 -25.41 19.29 37.84
N CYS A 23 -25.73 20.24 36.94
CA CYS A 23 -25.76 19.99 35.49
C CYS A 23 -24.48 20.39 34.72
N LEU A 24 -23.40 20.78 35.41
CA LEU A 24 -22.13 21.18 34.77
C LEU A 24 -21.01 20.12 34.85
N LEU A 25 -21.27 18.98 35.48
CA LEU A 25 -20.42 17.79 35.30
C LEU A 25 -20.94 16.97 34.12
N ALA A 26 -21.16 17.61 32.98
CA ALA A 26 -21.15 16.92 31.69
C ALA A 26 -19.71 16.43 31.47
N ALA A 27 -19.40 15.34 32.17
CA ALA A 27 -18.44 14.30 31.86
C ALA A 27 -17.51 14.62 30.68
N CYS A 28 -16.55 15.51 30.88
CA CYS A 28 -15.26 15.36 30.21
C CYS A 28 -14.59 14.16 30.87
N THR A 29 -15.01 12.95 30.52
CA THR A 29 -14.23 11.75 30.82
C THR A 29 -13.06 11.76 29.84
N SER A 30 -12.06 12.60 30.09
CA SER A 30 -10.75 12.45 29.46
C SER A 30 -10.22 11.09 29.93
N ARG A 31 -10.30 10.08 29.06
CA ARG A 31 -9.76 8.76 29.34
C ARG A 31 -8.23 8.91 29.45
N GLU A 32 -7.63 8.31 30.48
CA GLU A 32 -6.17 8.30 30.59
C GLU A 32 -5.59 7.42 29.48
N PRO A 33 -4.46 7.81 28.87
CA PRO A 33 -3.73 6.98 27.91
C PRO A 33 -3.49 5.55 28.42
N GLU A 34 -3.81 4.56 27.58
CA GLU A 34 -3.59 3.14 27.86
C GLU A 34 -2.57 2.53 26.89
N ASP A 35 -1.83 1.51 27.34
CA ASP A 35 -1.05 0.66 26.44
C ASP A 35 -1.95 -0.42 25.82
N ARG A 36 -1.98 -0.47 24.48
CA ARG A 36 -2.84 -1.33 23.67
C ARG A 36 -1.99 -2.24 22.81
N THR A 37 -2.21 -3.55 22.88
CA THR A 37 -1.51 -4.53 22.04
C THR A 37 -2.49 -5.30 21.15
N PHE A 38 -2.21 -5.34 19.85
CA PHE A 38 -2.95 -6.10 18.86
C PHE A 38 -2.05 -7.15 18.23
N ASN A 39 -2.49 -8.40 18.22
CA ASN A 39 -1.80 -9.48 17.54
C ASN A 39 -2.56 -9.83 16.26
N LEU A 40 -1.91 -9.64 15.12
CA LEU A 40 -2.42 -9.92 13.79
C LEU A 40 -1.71 -11.17 13.25
N GLU A 41 -2.45 -11.99 12.51
CA GLU A 41 -1.92 -13.15 11.79
C GLU A 41 -2.36 -13.05 10.34
N VAL A 42 -1.39 -13.07 9.43
CA VAL A 42 -1.57 -12.98 7.99
C VAL A 42 -1.13 -14.31 7.38
N GLN A 43 -2.01 -14.93 6.60
CA GLN A 43 -1.70 -16.14 5.84
C GLN A 43 -2.10 -15.95 4.38
N ASP A 44 -1.15 -16.17 3.46
CA ASP A 44 -1.37 -16.08 2.01
C ASP A 44 -2.02 -14.75 1.59
N GLY A 45 -1.51 -13.64 2.13
CA GLY A 45 -2.02 -12.29 1.93
C GLY A 45 -3.33 -11.95 2.66
N ILE A 46 -3.88 -12.85 3.46
CA ILE A 46 -5.20 -12.69 4.12
C ILE A 46 -5.04 -12.54 5.62
N LEU A 47 -5.73 -11.57 6.23
CA LEU A 47 -5.81 -11.44 7.68
C LEU A 47 -6.69 -12.56 8.27
N VAL A 48 -6.07 -13.57 8.87
CA VAL A 48 -6.76 -14.70 9.51
C VAL A 48 -6.96 -14.52 11.02
N ARG A 49 -6.22 -13.58 11.63
CA ARG A 49 -6.41 -13.14 13.02
C ARG A 49 -6.20 -11.65 13.14
N GLY A 50 -7.09 -11.01 13.90
CA GLY A 50 -7.16 -9.56 14.02
C GLY A 50 -8.55 -9.12 13.58
N ASN A 51 -9.26 -8.38 14.42
CA ASN A 51 -10.63 -7.96 14.15
C ASN A 51 -10.61 -6.45 13.90
N PRO A 52 -10.32 -6.00 12.66
CA PRO A 52 -10.44 -4.58 12.33
C PRO A 52 -11.92 -4.12 12.36
N PRO A 53 -12.18 -2.83 12.61
CA PRO A 53 -11.17 -1.81 12.90
C PRO A 53 -10.54 -2.02 14.29
N LEU A 54 -9.23 -1.83 14.37
CA LEU A 54 -8.52 -1.78 15.65
C LEU A 54 -8.86 -0.44 16.31
N GLN A 55 -9.38 -0.45 17.52
CA GLN A 55 -9.85 0.77 18.18
C GLN A 55 -8.95 1.15 19.35
N VAL A 56 -8.48 2.40 19.30
CA VAL A 56 -7.66 3.06 20.33
C VAL A 56 -8.16 4.50 20.51
N ASN A 57 -7.69 5.17 21.56
CA ASN A 57 -7.95 6.58 21.79
C ASN A 57 -6.68 7.40 21.54
N GLN A 58 -6.86 8.69 21.28
CA GLN A 58 -5.76 9.60 21.12
C GLN A 58 -4.89 9.60 22.39
N GLY A 59 -3.59 9.41 22.21
CA GLY A 59 -2.62 9.32 23.29
C GLY A 59 -2.32 7.92 23.78
N ASP A 60 -3.07 6.88 23.37
CA ASP A 60 -2.75 5.49 23.72
C ASP A 60 -1.37 5.08 23.17
N GLY A 61 -0.64 4.27 23.93
CA GLY A 61 0.57 3.59 23.47
C GLY A 61 0.20 2.32 22.73
N VAL A 62 0.48 2.23 21.43
CA VAL A 62 0.00 1.13 20.59
C VAL A 62 1.16 0.22 20.18
N THR A 63 0.96 -1.08 20.35
CA THR A 63 1.82 -2.15 19.82
C THR A 63 1.01 -3.02 18.88
N ILE A 64 1.41 -3.10 17.60
CA ILE A 64 0.86 -4.05 16.63
C ILE A 64 1.93 -5.10 16.38
N VAL A 65 1.61 -6.37 16.65
CA VAL A 65 2.45 -7.54 16.35
C VAL A 65 1.84 -8.24 15.15
N VAL A 66 2.62 -8.45 14.09
CA VAL A 66 2.17 -9.08 12.85
C VAL A 66 2.95 -10.38 12.63
N ASP A 67 2.26 -11.51 12.70
CA ASP A 67 2.79 -12.82 12.30
C ASP A 67 2.37 -13.13 10.88
N ALA A 68 3.28 -13.69 10.07
CA ALA A 68 3.04 -13.98 8.66
C ALA A 68 3.66 -15.32 8.23
N ASN A 69 2.93 -16.07 7.39
CA ASN A 69 3.40 -17.34 6.82
C ASN A 69 4.27 -17.16 5.55
N GLU A 70 4.40 -15.93 5.06
CA GLU A 70 5.21 -15.54 3.91
C GLU A 70 5.87 -14.18 4.16
N HIS A 71 6.84 -13.81 3.32
CA HIS A 71 7.51 -12.53 3.45
C HIS A 71 6.57 -11.41 2.97
N ILE A 72 6.26 -10.49 3.88
CA ILE A 72 5.40 -9.35 3.63
C ILE A 72 6.04 -8.07 4.15
N SER A 73 5.75 -6.93 3.52
CA SER A 73 5.93 -5.62 4.14
C SER A 73 4.58 -5.14 4.67
N PHE A 74 4.46 -4.81 5.95
CA PHE A 74 3.24 -4.31 6.59
C PHE A 74 3.33 -2.81 6.79
N HIS A 75 2.34 -2.06 6.31
CA HIS A 75 2.31 -0.60 6.30
C HIS A 75 1.11 -0.09 7.11
N LEU A 76 1.32 0.91 7.97
CA LEU A 76 0.25 1.67 8.62
C LEU A 76 0.23 3.10 8.07
N HIS A 77 -0.76 3.38 7.21
CA HIS A 77 -0.92 4.67 6.57
C HIS A 77 -1.28 5.76 7.58
N GLY A 78 -0.87 6.99 7.29
CA GLY A 78 -1.09 8.16 8.15
C GLY A 78 -0.14 8.27 9.34
N TYR A 79 0.38 7.15 9.85
CA TYR A 79 1.55 7.13 10.75
C TYR A 79 2.87 6.95 10.00
N ASP A 80 2.82 6.56 8.71
CA ASP A 80 4.00 6.34 7.85
C ASP A 80 4.97 5.32 8.46
N LEU A 81 4.40 4.24 9.01
CA LEU A 81 5.15 3.16 9.65
C LEU A 81 5.10 1.90 8.78
N GLU A 82 6.29 1.38 8.47
CA GLU A 82 6.48 0.18 7.67
C GLU A 82 7.37 -0.82 8.41
N GLN A 83 7.02 -2.10 8.37
CA GLN A 83 7.86 -3.17 8.90
C GLN A 83 7.66 -4.50 8.17
N GLU A 84 8.77 -5.16 7.84
CA GLU A 84 8.75 -6.52 7.28
C GLU A 84 8.39 -7.59 8.32
N ALA A 85 7.51 -8.52 7.91
CA ALA A 85 7.23 -9.76 8.63
C ALA A 85 7.50 -10.97 7.72
N GLY A 86 7.81 -12.11 8.32
CA GLY A 86 7.98 -13.36 7.57
C GLY A 86 7.95 -14.60 8.46
N PRO A 87 8.12 -15.79 7.87
CA PRO A 87 8.02 -17.05 8.60
C PRO A 87 8.94 -17.10 9.82
N GLY A 88 8.36 -17.20 11.01
CA GLY A 88 9.08 -17.23 12.29
C GLY A 88 9.75 -15.91 12.70
N LYS A 89 9.47 -14.81 11.98
CA LYS A 89 9.99 -13.46 12.23
C LYS A 89 8.83 -12.46 12.20
N PRO A 90 8.08 -12.32 13.30
CA PRO A 90 6.98 -11.37 13.35
C PRO A 90 7.47 -9.91 13.36
N ALA A 91 6.73 -9.02 12.69
CA ALA A 91 6.94 -7.58 12.78
C ALA A 91 6.35 -7.04 14.09
N LYS A 92 6.95 -5.98 14.63
CA LYS A 92 6.44 -5.27 15.80
C LYS A 92 6.51 -3.76 15.60
N LEU A 93 5.35 -3.13 15.43
CA LEU A 93 5.20 -1.67 15.35
C LEU A 93 4.83 -1.14 16.73
N VAL A 94 5.57 -0.16 17.23
CA VAL A 94 5.31 0.50 18.52
C VAL A 94 5.25 2.00 18.30
N PHE A 95 4.11 2.62 18.61
CA PHE A 95 3.88 4.04 18.36
C PHE A 95 2.88 4.64 19.34
N LEU A 96 2.82 5.98 19.38
CA LEU A 96 1.83 6.72 20.14
C LEU A 96 0.69 7.14 19.20
N ALA A 97 -0.56 6.85 19.56
CA ALA A 97 -1.74 7.22 18.76
C ALA A 97 -2.05 8.72 18.86
N ASN A 98 -1.18 9.58 18.31
CA ASN A 98 -1.29 11.04 18.48
C ASN A 98 -2.20 11.73 17.46
N ALA A 99 -2.58 11.06 16.38
CA ALA A 99 -3.47 11.57 15.33
C ALA A 99 -4.82 10.86 15.40
N THR A 100 -5.91 11.62 15.49
CA THR A 100 -7.28 11.10 15.40
C THR A 100 -7.66 10.84 13.95
N GLY A 101 -8.49 9.82 13.72
CA GLY A 101 -8.91 9.43 12.37
C GLY A 101 -8.98 7.92 12.20
N SER A 102 -9.24 7.50 10.96
CA SER A 102 -9.27 6.09 10.57
C SER A 102 -8.15 5.83 9.56
N PHE A 103 -7.19 5.03 9.95
CA PHE A 103 -5.92 4.82 9.26
C PHE A 103 -5.85 3.41 8.69
N PRO A 104 -5.81 3.24 7.36
CA PRO A 104 -5.70 1.91 6.77
C PRO A 104 -4.34 1.28 7.08
N PHE A 105 -4.30 -0.03 7.25
CA PHE A 105 -3.06 -0.79 7.24
C PHE A 105 -3.11 -1.86 6.15
N THR A 106 -2.02 -1.97 5.43
CA THR A 106 -1.90 -2.74 4.20
C THR A 106 -0.67 -3.65 4.23
N ILE A 107 -0.59 -4.59 3.29
CA ILE A 107 0.59 -5.41 3.07
C ILE A 107 1.01 -5.45 1.61
N HIS A 108 2.31 -5.61 1.39
CA HIS A 108 2.89 -6.06 0.13
C HIS A 108 3.40 -7.48 0.30
N VAL A 109 2.96 -8.43 -0.54
CA VAL A 109 3.46 -9.80 -0.50
C VAL A 109 4.69 -9.92 -1.39
N SER A 110 5.86 -10.08 -0.76
CA SER A 110 7.11 -10.37 -1.47
C SER A 110 7.10 -11.85 -1.86
N LYS A 111 6.61 -12.17 -3.07
CA LYS A 111 6.83 -13.51 -3.63
C LYS A 111 8.33 -13.77 -3.62
N SER A 112 8.74 -14.96 -3.13
CA SER A 112 10.14 -15.39 -3.08
C SER A 112 10.77 -15.49 -4.48
N SER A 113 11.06 -14.36 -5.09
CA SER A 113 12.20 -14.13 -5.96
C SER A 113 13.25 -13.47 -5.07
N GLY A 114 14.50 -13.95 -5.14
CA GLY A 114 15.59 -13.49 -4.28
C GLY A 114 15.69 -11.97 -4.21
N THR A 115 16.13 -11.48 -3.05
CA THR A 115 16.66 -10.12 -2.80
C THR A 115 16.70 -9.22 -4.03
N HIS A 116 15.72 -8.36 -4.17
CA HIS A 116 15.86 -7.13 -4.94
C HIS A 116 15.54 -5.98 -4.01
N GLU A 117 16.61 -5.54 -3.36
CA GLU A 117 16.71 -4.25 -2.70
C GLU A 117 16.30 -3.17 -3.72
N HIS A 118 15.25 -2.42 -3.40
CA HIS A 118 14.92 -1.19 -4.10
C HIS A 118 15.94 -0.13 -3.68
N THR A 119 17.14 -0.23 -4.23
CA THR A 119 17.94 0.99 -4.40
C THR A 119 17.33 1.75 -5.55
N ASP A 120 17.08 3.03 -5.29
CA ASP A 120 17.02 4.16 -6.22
C ASP A 120 17.62 3.89 -7.61
N PRO A 121 17.15 4.56 -8.69
CA PRO A 121 17.70 4.39 -10.03
C PRO A 121 19.22 4.38 -9.92
N VAL A 122 19.83 3.23 -10.22
CA VAL A 122 21.25 3.04 -10.00
C VAL A 122 21.94 4.15 -10.77
N SER A 123 22.37 5.17 -10.03
CA SER A 123 23.20 6.23 -10.55
C SER A 123 24.56 5.59 -10.81
N GLY A 124 24.67 4.92 -11.96
CA GLY A 124 25.95 4.46 -12.49
C GLY A 124 26.04 3.06 -13.07
N CYS A 125 24.99 2.22 -13.11
CA CYS A 125 25.08 0.93 -13.79
C CYS A 125 24.39 0.96 -15.16
N GLN A 126 25.15 0.59 -16.19
CA GLN A 126 24.70 0.52 -17.58
C GLN A 126 24.95 -0.90 -18.05
N GLY A 127 23.92 -1.57 -18.55
CA GLY A 127 24.08 -2.88 -19.19
C GLY A 127 25.03 -2.76 -20.37
N ILE A 128 26.08 -3.58 -20.39
CA ILE A 128 27.09 -3.59 -21.45
C ILE A 128 26.76 -4.69 -22.44
N LEU A 129 26.55 -4.32 -23.71
CA LEU A 129 26.37 -5.30 -24.78
C LEU A 129 27.68 -6.10 -24.98
N PRO A 130 27.60 -7.42 -25.22
CA PRO A 130 28.79 -8.20 -25.58
C PRO A 130 29.51 -7.61 -26.80
N ASN A 131 30.84 -7.66 -26.81
CA ASN A 131 31.63 -7.16 -27.94
C ASN A 131 31.19 -7.83 -29.25
N ASP A 132 31.02 -7.03 -30.30
CA ASP A 132 30.59 -7.46 -31.64
C ASP A 132 29.18 -8.09 -31.71
N ALA A 133 28.41 -8.11 -30.63
CA ALA A 133 27.02 -8.54 -30.66
C ALA A 133 26.14 -7.46 -31.34
N PRO A 134 25.13 -7.88 -32.12
CA PRO A 134 24.17 -6.93 -32.69
C PRO A 134 23.34 -6.27 -31.60
N THR A 135 22.95 -5.01 -31.82
CA THR A 135 22.08 -4.27 -30.89
C THR A 135 20.72 -4.96 -30.79
N PRO A 136 20.21 -5.20 -29.57
CA PRO A 136 18.85 -5.68 -29.35
C PRO A 136 17.79 -4.75 -29.94
N GLU A 137 16.71 -5.34 -30.46
CA GLU A 137 15.49 -4.62 -30.82
C GLU A 137 14.32 -5.17 -30.01
N ILE A 138 13.43 -4.27 -29.59
CA ILE A 138 12.21 -4.59 -28.86
C ILE A 138 11.03 -3.91 -29.55
N VAL A 139 9.96 -4.67 -29.77
CA VAL A 139 8.65 -4.16 -30.18
C VAL A 139 7.66 -4.49 -29.07
N LEU A 140 7.00 -3.46 -28.55
CA LEU A 140 5.97 -3.61 -27.53
C LEU A 140 4.60 -3.62 -28.20
N MET A 141 3.81 -4.65 -27.93
CA MET A 141 2.45 -4.82 -28.43
C MET A 141 1.49 -4.97 -27.26
N THR A 142 0.29 -4.42 -27.43
CA THR A 142 -0.76 -4.47 -26.40
C THR A 142 -2.08 -4.87 -27.03
N GLY A 143 -2.85 -5.68 -26.32
CA GLY A 143 -4.21 -6.04 -26.68
C GLY A 143 -5.11 -6.04 -25.45
N MET A 144 -6.41 -5.80 -25.64
CA MET A 144 -7.35 -5.92 -24.54
C MET A 144 -7.49 -7.39 -24.12
N GLY A 145 -7.54 -7.62 -22.82
CA GLY A 145 -7.82 -8.91 -22.20
C GLY A 145 -9.31 -9.27 -22.28
N HIS A 146 -9.68 -10.32 -21.56
CA HIS A 146 -11.06 -10.77 -21.46
C HIS A 146 -11.87 -9.94 -20.45
N ASP A 147 -11.23 -9.60 -19.33
CA ASP A 147 -11.85 -8.89 -18.23
C ASP A 147 -11.69 -7.37 -18.36
N THR A 148 -12.54 -6.62 -17.64
CA THR A 148 -12.47 -5.16 -17.62
C THR A 148 -11.13 -4.70 -17.05
N GLY A 149 -10.47 -3.78 -17.76
CA GLY A 149 -9.14 -3.27 -17.36
C GLY A 149 -7.98 -4.22 -17.71
N GLU A 150 -8.24 -5.46 -18.12
CA GLU A 150 -7.20 -6.40 -18.48
C GLU A 150 -6.54 -5.98 -19.80
N VAL A 151 -5.21 -5.90 -19.81
CA VAL A 151 -4.38 -5.59 -20.98
C VAL A 151 -3.33 -6.68 -21.10
N LYS A 152 -3.37 -7.41 -22.22
CA LYS A 152 -2.32 -8.33 -22.65
C LYS A 152 -1.16 -7.51 -23.19
N VAL A 153 0.03 -7.77 -22.67
CA VAL A 153 1.26 -7.09 -23.08
C VAL A 153 2.22 -8.15 -23.60
N SER A 154 2.73 -7.95 -24.81
CA SER A 154 3.69 -8.84 -25.44
C SER A 154 4.87 -8.06 -26.01
N VAL A 155 6.05 -8.67 -25.97
CA VAL A 155 7.26 -8.14 -26.59
C VAL A 155 7.74 -9.07 -27.69
N GLU A 156 8.02 -8.50 -28.86
CA GLU A 156 8.81 -9.19 -29.89
C GLU A 156 10.25 -8.70 -29.79
N LEU A 157 11.19 -9.65 -29.76
CA LEU A 157 12.60 -9.39 -29.49
C LEU A 157 13.46 -9.89 -30.65
N GLN A 158 14.42 -9.08 -31.06
CA GLN A 158 15.50 -9.49 -31.95
C GLN A 158 16.84 -9.24 -31.28
N ASN A 159 17.83 -10.10 -31.53
CA ASN A 159 19.18 -10.00 -30.97
C ASN A 159 19.23 -9.94 -29.43
N PHE A 160 18.22 -10.51 -28.76
CA PHE A 160 18.13 -10.60 -27.31
C PHE A 160 17.65 -11.98 -26.88
N SER A 161 18.26 -12.53 -25.83
CA SER A 161 17.87 -13.80 -25.22
C SER A 161 17.19 -13.55 -23.87
N LEU A 162 15.92 -13.96 -23.75
CA LEU A 162 15.24 -13.97 -22.46
C LEU A 162 15.79 -15.10 -21.58
N MET A 163 16.22 -14.76 -20.37
CA MET A 163 16.85 -15.68 -19.42
C MET A 163 16.71 -15.14 -17.99
N SER A 164 16.57 -16.06 -17.04
CA SER A 164 16.46 -15.74 -15.61
C SER A 164 17.72 -16.11 -14.82
N ASP A 165 18.69 -16.75 -15.46
CA ASP A 165 19.95 -17.18 -14.86
C ASP A 165 21.15 -16.49 -15.52
N ALA A 166 22.29 -16.43 -14.83
CA ALA A 166 23.49 -15.73 -15.27
C ALA A 166 24.23 -16.40 -16.46
N SER A 167 23.60 -17.32 -17.18
CA SER A 167 24.25 -18.13 -18.21
C SER A 167 24.30 -17.37 -19.55
N GLY A 168 25.10 -16.30 -19.61
CA GLY A 168 25.21 -15.41 -20.77
C GLY A 168 25.84 -16.09 -21.99
N SER A 169 25.28 -15.81 -23.17
CA SER A 169 25.98 -16.04 -24.45
C SER A 169 26.92 -14.88 -24.73
N LYS A 170 28.13 -15.17 -25.24
CA LYS A 170 29.05 -14.12 -25.70
C LYS A 170 28.60 -13.42 -26.99
N ASP A 171 27.64 -14.03 -27.69
CA ASP A 171 27.26 -13.64 -29.06
C ASP A 171 25.92 -12.87 -29.11
N VAL A 172 25.14 -12.88 -28.03
CA VAL A 172 23.81 -12.26 -27.96
C VAL A 172 23.60 -11.70 -26.55
N ALA A 173 23.10 -10.46 -26.43
CA ALA A 173 22.74 -9.87 -25.13
C ALA A 173 21.57 -10.63 -24.49
N GLY A 174 21.53 -10.71 -23.17
CA GLY A 174 20.50 -11.48 -22.49
C GLY A 174 20.17 -11.00 -21.10
N GLY A 175 18.96 -11.33 -20.67
CA GLY A 175 18.39 -10.93 -19.39
C GLY A 175 16.87 -10.98 -19.46
N HIS A 176 16.20 -9.94 -18.98
CA HIS A 176 14.75 -9.83 -18.94
C HIS A 176 14.31 -8.41 -19.28
N TRP A 177 13.00 -8.23 -19.43
CA TRP A 177 12.44 -6.91 -19.70
C TRP A 177 11.67 -6.39 -18.49
N HIS A 178 11.70 -5.07 -18.29
CA HIS A 178 10.93 -4.37 -17.27
C HIS A 178 9.75 -3.67 -17.93
N LEU A 179 8.55 -3.83 -17.35
CA LEU A 179 7.36 -3.11 -17.78
C LEU A 179 7.12 -1.92 -16.86
N PHE A 180 6.89 -0.76 -17.46
CA PHE A 180 6.46 0.44 -16.77
C PHE A 180 5.10 0.88 -17.32
N ILE A 181 4.23 1.35 -16.43
CA ILE A 181 2.97 2.01 -16.78
C ILE A 181 3.02 3.42 -16.17
N ASP A 182 2.86 4.44 -17.00
CA ASP A 182 2.94 5.86 -16.63
C ASP A 182 4.22 6.21 -15.86
N GLY A 183 5.33 5.56 -16.23
CA GLY A 183 6.64 5.74 -15.61
C GLY A 183 6.86 4.97 -14.30
N LYS A 184 5.86 4.25 -13.79
CA LYS A 184 6.00 3.38 -12.61
C LYS A 184 6.34 1.95 -13.04
N LEU A 185 7.37 1.36 -12.44
CA LEU A 185 7.72 -0.05 -12.66
C LEU A 185 6.57 -0.95 -12.16
N VAL A 186 6.07 -1.79 -13.06
CA VAL A 186 5.01 -2.78 -12.79
C VAL A 186 5.61 -4.14 -12.51
N GLY A 187 6.67 -4.52 -13.21
CA GLY A 187 7.32 -5.79 -12.98
C GLY A 187 8.42 -6.11 -13.98
N MET A 188 9.08 -7.23 -13.74
CA MET A 188 10.12 -7.79 -14.60
C MET A 188 9.67 -9.15 -15.14
N TYR A 189 10.01 -9.43 -16.40
CA TYR A 189 9.49 -10.58 -17.10
C TYR A 189 10.59 -11.26 -17.93
N ALA A 190 10.74 -12.56 -17.72
CA ALA A 190 11.59 -13.43 -18.53
C ALA A 190 10.80 -14.21 -19.59
N THR A 191 9.50 -13.95 -19.72
CA THR A 191 8.62 -14.48 -20.77
C THR A 191 8.22 -13.37 -21.73
N PRO A 192 7.95 -13.66 -23.01
CA PRO A 192 7.62 -12.63 -23.99
C PRO A 192 6.23 -12.01 -23.81
N GLU A 193 5.38 -12.61 -22.98
CA GLU A 193 4.01 -12.18 -22.77
C GLU A 193 3.68 -12.13 -21.28
N THR A 194 2.79 -11.20 -20.92
CA THR A 194 2.17 -11.08 -19.61
C THR A 194 0.78 -10.45 -19.74
N THR A 195 0.00 -10.45 -18.68
CA THR A 195 -1.31 -9.80 -18.63
C THR A 195 -1.41 -8.99 -17.36
N ILE A 196 -1.83 -7.74 -17.50
CA ILE A 196 -1.87 -6.73 -16.44
C ILE A 196 -3.28 -6.15 -16.37
N THR A 197 -3.78 -5.96 -15.16
CA THR A 197 -5.03 -5.23 -14.93
C THR A 197 -4.70 -3.76 -14.71
N VAL A 198 -5.29 -2.89 -15.53
CA VAL A 198 -5.26 -1.43 -15.35
C VAL A 198 -6.60 -1.01 -14.78
N GLU A 199 -6.59 -0.62 -13.51
CA GLU A 199 -7.84 -0.28 -12.81
C GLU A 199 -8.42 1.06 -13.23
N LYS A 200 -7.54 2.02 -13.54
CA LYS A 200 -7.97 3.36 -13.93
C LYS A 200 -8.32 3.36 -15.41
N ALA A 201 -9.53 3.80 -15.74
CA ALA A 201 -9.89 4.08 -17.12
C ALA A 201 -9.12 5.32 -17.64
N GLY A 202 -8.81 5.32 -18.92
CA GLY A 202 -8.13 6.43 -19.59
C GLY A 202 -6.94 6.00 -20.43
N HIS A 203 -6.10 6.98 -20.79
CA HIS A 203 -4.88 6.75 -21.55
C HIS A 203 -3.71 6.49 -20.61
N HIS A 204 -3.03 5.38 -20.84
CA HIS A 204 -1.87 4.94 -20.08
C HIS A 204 -0.69 4.71 -21.02
N GLN A 205 0.50 5.15 -20.61
CA GLN A 205 1.74 4.89 -21.34
C GLN A 205 2.38 3.60 -20.84
N PHE A 206 2.43 2.58 -21.68
CA PHE A 206 3.17 1.36 -21.44
C PHE A 206 4.57 1.53 -22.02
N MET A 207 5.59 1.19 -21.25
CA MET A 207 6.98 1.21 -21.69
C MET A 207 7.66 -0.09 -21.26
N ALA A 208 8.41 -0.70 -22.17
CA ALA A 208 9.25 -1.86 -21.89
C ALA A 208 10.71 -1.49 -22.06
N THR A 209 11.57 -1.84 -21.10
CA THR A 209 13.03 -1.68 -21.19
C THR A 209 13.72 -3.05 -21.13
N LEU A 210 14.87 -3.17 -21.79
CA LEU A 210 15.70 -4.37 -21.71
C LEU A 210 16.80 -4.20 -20.66
N SER A 211 16.92 -5.18 -19.78
CA SER A 211 17.86 -5.19 -18.66
C SER A 211 18.67 -6.49 -18.62
N ASP A 212 19.91 -6.42 -18.16
CA ASP A 212 20.70 -7.60 -17.88
C ASP A 212 20.23 -8.31 -16.59
N ASN A 213 20.84 -9.45 -16.26
CA ASN A 213 20.51 -10.20 -15.04
C ASN A 213 20.92 -9.50 -13.73
N ALA A 214 21.71 -8.44 -13.80
CA ALA A 214 22.05 -7.58 -12.67
C ALA A 214 21.12 -6.36 -12.58
N HIS A 215 20.04 -6.33 -13.36
CA HIS A 215 19.06 -5.24 -13.45
C HIS A 215 19.62 -3.93 -13.99
N CYS A 216 20.74 -3.98 -14.73
CA CYS A 216 21.27 -2.81 -15.40
C CYS A 216 20.65 -2.69 -16.80
N GLU A 217 20.04 -1.54 -17.08
CA GLU A 217 19.36 -1.31 -18.36
C GLU A 217 20.38 -1.20 -19.50
N TYR A 218 20.05 -1.79 -20.65
CA TYR A 218 20.82 -1.62 -21.88
C TYR A 218 20.55 -0.28 -22.58
N GLY A 219 19.64 0.55 -22.05
CA GLY A 219 19.20 1.80 -22.68
C GLY A 219 18.31 1.58 -23.92
N ILE A 220 17.72 0.39 -24.05
CA ILE A 220 16.87 -0.01 -25.18
C ILE A 220 15.44 -0.13 -24.65
N SER A 221 14.52 0.61 -25.26
CA SER A 221 13.13 0.65 -24.83
C SER A 221 12.14 0.79 -25.99
N ALA A 222 10.90 0.37 -25.73
CA ALA A 222 9.74 0.62 -26.59
C ALA A 222 8.60 1.16 -25.74
N ASN A 223 7.73 1.99 -26.33
CA ASN A 223 6.55 2.51 -25.66
C ASN A 223 5.33 2.50 -26.57
N VAL A 224 4.15 2.46 -25.96
CA VAL A 224 2.84 2.55 -26.61
C VAL A 224 1.84 3.19 -25.66
N THR A 225 0.92 3.99 -26.19
CA THR A 225 -0.20 4.51 -25.42
C THR A 225 -1.42 3.62 -25.63
N VAL A 226 -1.98 3.11 -24.53
CA VAL A 226 -3.17 2.27 -24.53
C VAL A 226 -4.34 3.06 -23.96
N HIS A 227 -5.53 2.91 -24.54
CA HIS A 227 -6.77 3.42 -23.94
C HIS A 227 -7.49 2.27 -23.25
N VAL A 228 -7.74 2.42 -21.96
CA VAL A 228 -8.49 1.47 -21.14
C VAL A 228 -9.89 2.03 -20.90
N GLU A 229 -10.90 1.28 -21.31
CA GLU A 229 -12.31 1.69 -21.24
C GLU A 229 -12.85 1.67 -19.80
N GLU A 230 -13.84 2.53 -19.54
CA GLU A 230 -14.56 2.58 -18.27
C GLU A 230 -15.55 1.40 -18.17
N GLY A 231 -15.43 0.59 -17.12
CA GLY A 231 -16.30 -0.57 -16.89
C GLY A 231 -17.70 -0.17 -16.45
N ALA A 232 -18.74 -0.83 -16.98
CA ALA A 232 -20.11 -0.71 -16.48
C ALA A 232 -20.27 -1.38 -15.10
N ARG A 233 -19.79 -0.72 -14.05
CA ARG A 233 -20.28 -0.89 -12.67
C ARG A 233 -20.48 0.51 -12.10
N GLY A 234 -21.72 0.75 -11.68
CA GLY A 234 -22.15 2.03 -11.13
C GLY A 234 -21.30 2.46 -9.94
N GLU A 235 -21.27 3.77 -9.77
CA GLU A 235 -20.74 4.51 -8.63
C GLU A 235 -20.97 3.76 -7.30
N GLU A 236 -19.93 3.11 -6.82
CA GLU A 236 -19.64 2.94 -5.42
C GLU A 236 -18.13 3.15 -5.31
N GLU A 237 -17.72 4.25 -4.69
CA GLU A 237 -16.31 4.56 -4.42
C GLU A 237 -15.73 3.47 -3.50
N ALA A 238 -15.26 2.39 -4.11
CA ALA A 238 -14.41 1.40 -3.49
C ALA A 238 -13.02 1.60 -4.07
N HIS A 239 -12.19 2.32 -3.32
CA HIS A 239 -10.76 2.47 -3.59
C HIS A 239 -10.09 1.09 -3.58
N HIS A 240 -9.80 0.56 -4.77
CA HIS A 240 -8.79 -0.46 -4.96
C HIS A 240 -7.75 0.12 -5.93
N LYS A 241 -6.49 0.10 -5.48
CA LYS A 241 -5.27 0.48 -6.20
C LYS A 241 -4.41 -0.78 -6.29
N ASP A 242 -4.35 -1.38 -7.47
CA ASP A 242 -3.54 -2.51 -7.87
C ASP A 242 -2.37 -1.96 -8.70
N ASP A 243 -1.35 -1.54 -7.96
CA ASP A 243 0.00 -1.31 -8.45
C ASP A 243 0.90 -2.45 -7.98
N GLY A 244 0.54 -3.71 -8.28
CA GLY A 244 1.05 -4.83 -7.50
C GLY A 244 0.55 -4.73 -6.06
N GLY A 245 -0.76 -4.48 -5.94
CA GLY A 245 -1.34 -3.60 -4.93
C GLY A 245 -1.10 -3.99 -3.49
N GLU A 246 -0.92 -2.95 -2.69
CA GLU A 246 -1.11 -3.03 -1.24
C GLU A 246 -2.45 -3.68 -0.90
N ILE A 247 -2.40 -4.86 -0.28
CA ILE A 247 -3.60 -5.55 0.20
C ILE A 247 -4.01 -4.88 1.50
N GLU A 248 -5.10 -4.10 1.50
CA GLU A 248 -5.68 -3.56 2.74
C GLU A 248 -6.20 -4.69 3.62
N LEU A 249 -5.62 -4.81 4.81
CA LEU A 249 -6.02 -5.82 5.80
C LEU A 249 -7.06 -5.28 6.79
N GLY A 250 -7.16 -3.95 6.92
CA GLY A 250 -8.10 -3.31 7.82
C GLY A 250 -7.69 -1.89 8.18
N ARG A 251 -8.31 -1.36 9.24
CA ARG A 251 -8.09 0.02 9.69
C ARG A 251 -7.83 0.11 11.19
N LEU A 252 -7.06 1.12 11.59
CA LEU A 252 -6.90 1.59 12.95
C LEU A 252 -7.75 2.85 13.13
N ASP A 253 -8.76 2.78 13.98
CA ASP A 253 -9.55 3.94 14.38
C ASP A 253 -8.98 4.53 15.68
N VAL A 254 -8.56 5.80 15.60
CA VAL A 254 -8.09 6.59 16.74
C VAL A 254 -9.17 7.59 17.11
N MET A 255 -9.86 7.32 18.20
CA MET A 255 -10.93 8.16 18.74
C MET A 255 -10.34 9.37 19.49
N PRO A 256 -10.99 10.55 19.45
CA PRO A 256 -10.59 11.72 20.23
C PRO A 256 -10.76 11.52 21.75
#